data_AF-A0A1S8BL44-F1
#
_entry.id   AF-A0A1S8BL44-F1
#
_cell.length_a   1.000
_cell.length_b   1.000
_cell.length_c   1.000
_cell.angle_alpha   90.00
_cell.angle_beta   90.00
_cell.angle_gamma   90.00
#
_symmetry.space_group_name_H-M   'P 1'
#
loop_
_entity.id
_entity.type
_entity.pdbx_description
1 polymer ?
#
loop_
_entity_poly.entity_id
_entity_poly.type
_entity_poly.pdbx_seq_one_letter_code
_entity_poly.pdbx_strand_id
1 'polypeptide(L)'
;MTEDSCPAAKKAPANGVKKRSALTSTTFKSGIIEVVVGKSQQKYDIHKDLLCSSSPFFRKACNGNWKEARERRVELPEDTPECFDVYVQWLYSDQLLVKHKDKEEVDSDLFLGVYLLGNKLLDRKFKEACVDIAFQSFDLDNYPQDWIISADHAKTLYSALPSSDPYRRLYVRFWAYWAEPSWFDPEDNADAREAPLEFFRDVAKGATELYTDCNDYNKFRRYKPKRWDFYEESEDTTTEKEKS
;
A
#
# COMPACT_ATOMS: atom_id res chain seq x y z
N MET A 1 -25.29 -40.59 -1.08
CA MET A 1 -25.07 -39.61 -0.02
C MET A 1 -23.67 -39.82 0.53
N THR A 2 -22.72 -39.05 0.05
CA THR A 2 -21.40 -38.86 0.66
C THR A 2 -21.08 -37.39 0.46
N GLU A 3 -21.04 -36.66 1.58
CA GLU A 3 -20.76 -35.24 1.65
C GLU A 3 -19.29 -35.01 1.30
N ASP A 4 -19.01 -34.45 0.12
CA ASP A 4 -17.70 -33.89 -0.18
C ASP A 4 -17.57 -32.55 0.56
N SER A 5 -16.98 -32.64 1.76
CA SER A 5 -16.54 -31.52 2.56
C SER A 5 -15.54 -30.68 1.74
N CYS A 6 -15.96 -29.48 1.37
CA CYS A 6 -15.10 -28.47 0.77
C CYS A 6 -13.96 -28.17 1.76
N PRO A 7 -12.68 -28.30 1.37
CA PRO A 7 -11.57 -28.09 2.29
C PRO A 7 -11.61 -26.65 2.80
N ALA A 8 -11.75 -26.50 4.11
CA ALA A 8 -11.74 -25.21 4.79
C ALA A 8 -10.56 -24.38 4.29
N ALA A 9 -10.88 -23.27 3.61
CA ALA A 9 -9.89 -22.33 3.12
C ALA A 9 -8.99 -21.93 4.30
N LYS A 10 -7.72 -22.31 4.24
CA LYS A 10 -6.71 -21.84 5.17
C LYS A 10 -6.76 -20.32 5.10
N LYS A 11 -7.27 -19.65 6.15
CA LYS A 11 -7.27 -18.19 6.25
C LYS A 11 -5.83 -17.74 5.97
N ALA A 12 -5.62 -17.11 4.82
CA ALA A 12 -4.37 -16.45 4.52
C ALA A 12 -4.05 -15.51 5.70
N PRO A 13 -2.77 -15.30 6.06
CA PRO A 13 -2.43 -14.28 7.04
C PRO A 13 -3.13 -12.98 6.62
N ALA A 14 -3.70 -12.23 7.57
CA ALA A 14 -4.63 -11.13 7.32
C ALA A 14 -4.18 -10.10 6.26
N ASN A 15 -2.89 -10.06 5.90
CA ASN A 15 -2.33 -9.15 4.90
C ASN A 15 -1.54 -9.86 3.78
N GLY A 16 -1.52 -11.19 3.66
CA GLY A 16 -0.86 -11.94 2.57
C GLY A 16 0.67 -11.82 2.44
N VAL A 17 1.32 -10.89 3.14
CA VAL A 17 2.78 -10.70 3.11
C VAL A 17 3.50 -11.80 3.90
N LYS A 18 4.59 -12.35 3.34
CA LYS A 18 5.50 -13.25 4.06
C LYS A 18 6.06 -12.51 5.29
N LYS A 19 5.82 -13.04 6.50
CA LYS A 19 6.39 -12.52 7.75
C LYS A 19 7.88 -12.26 7.61
N ARG A 20 8.36 -11.12 8.10
CA ARG A 20 9.78 -10.80 8.12
C ARG A 20 10.44 -11.64 9.21
N SER A 21 11.65 -12.15 8.95
CA SER A 21 12.45 -12.78 10.01
C SER A 21 13.15 -11.73 10.90
N ALA A 22 12.64 -10.49 10.97
CA ALA A 22 13.40 -9.31 11.41
C ALA A 22 13.39 -9.07 12.93
N LEU A 23 12.46 -9.65 13.68
CA LEU A 23 12.41 -9.54 15.13
C LEU A 23 13.23 -10.67 15.76
N THR A 24 14.53 -10.46 15.85
CA THR A 24 15.48 -11.38 16.48
C THR A 24 15.99 -10.78 17.79
N SER A 25 16.56 -11.60 18.67
CA SER A 25 17.19 -11.11 19.90
C SER A 25 18.26 -10.04 19.63
N THR A 26 18.93 -10.10 18.47
CA THR A 26 19.91 -9.10 18.06
C THR A 26 19.28 -7.75 17.72
N THR A 27 18.09 -7.72 17.14
CA THR A 27 17.36 -6.47 16.82
C THR A 27 17.09 -5.64 18.08
N PHE A 28 16.68 -6.30 19.17
CA PHE A 28 16.41 -5.64 20.46
C PHE A 28 17.68 -5.23 21.22
N LYS A 29 18.86 -5.71 20.80
CA LYS A 29 20.16 -5.28 21.34
C LYS A 29 20.78 -4.14 20.53
N SER A 30 20.15 -3.77 19.41
CA SER A 30 20.63 -2.67 18.57
C SER A 30 20.41 -1.32 19.26
N GLY A 31 21.18 -0.31 18.84
CA GLY A 31 20.98 1.05 19.32
C GLY A 31 19.62 1.61 18.93
N ILE A 32 19.16 2.64 19.63
CA ILE A 32 17.91 3.34 19.35
C ILE A 32 18.20 4.58 18.49
N ILE A 33 17.32 4.86 17.53
CA ILE A 33 17.27 6.07 16.72
C ILE A 33 15.99 6.83 17.08
N GLU A 34 16.11 8.14 17.31
CA GLU A 34 14.95 9.04 17.45
C GLU A 34 14.48 9.45 16.05
N VAL A 35 13.21 9.18 15.71
CA VAL A 35 12.57 9.72 14.52
C VAL A 35 11.59 10.81 14.94
N VAL A 36 11.70 12.00 14.35
CA VAL A 36 10.84 13.15 14.68
C VAL A 36 9.95 13.46 13.50
N VAL A 37 8.64 13.37 13.69
CA VAL A 37 7.65 13.38 12.61
C VAL A 37 6.71 14.58 12.75
N GLY A 38 6.45 15.21 11.62
CA GLY A 38 5.45 16.25 11.46
C GLY A 38 5.79 17.58 12.12
N LYS A 39 4.87 18.54 11.91
CA LYS A 39 4.97 19.90 12.48
C LYS A 39 4.83 19.90 14.00
N SER A 40 4.14 18.92 14.57
CA SER A 40 4.05 18.70 16.02
C SER A 40 5.35 18.16 16.63
N GLN A 41 6.35 17.80 15.81
CA GLN A 41 7.63 17.26 16.25
C GLN A 41 7.46 16.03 17.16
N GLN A 42 6.55 15.13 16.78
CA GLN A 42 6.28 13.92 17.54
C GLN A 42 7.49 12.97 17.45
N LYS A 43 7.94 12.47 18.60
CA LYS A 43 9.18 11.69 18.72
C LYS A 43 8.90 10.20 18.83
N TYR A 44 9.71 9.40 18.14
CA TYR A 44 9.64 7.95 18.11
C TYR A 44 11.01 7.35 18.35
N ASP A 45 11.16 6.58 19.41
CA ASP A 45 12.39 5.86 19.73
C ASP A 45 12.30 4.42 19.20
N ILE A 46 13.07 4.11 18.15
CA ILE A 46 12.97 2.82 17.45
C ILE A 46 14.34 2.16 17.33
N HIS A 47 14.37 0.84 17.44
CA HIS A 47 15.57 0.04 17.24
C HIS A 47 16.14 0.24 15.82
N LYS A 48 17.41 0.65 15.75
CA LYS A 48 18.13 0.99 14.51
C LYS A 48 18.08 -0.15 13.51
N ASP A 49 18.37 -1.37 13.96
CA ASP A 49 18.45 -2.53 13.07
C ASP A 49 17.07 -2.89 12.53
N LEU A 50 16.00 -2.64 13.30
CA LEU A 50 14.63 -2.84 12.84
C LEU A 50 14.30 -1.87 11.70
N LEU A 51 14.54 -0.57 11.89
CA LEU A 51 14.32 0.45 10.86
C LEU A 51 15.16 0.18 9.60
N CYS A 52 16.46 -0.08 9.76
CA CYS A 52 17.39 -0.27 8.65
C CYS A 52 17.14 -1.57 7.87
N SER A 53 16.71 -2.63 8.56
CA SER A 53 16.36 -3.90 7.90
C SER A 53 15.10 -3.76 7.04
N SER A 54 14.16 -2.94 7.51
CA SER A 54 12.89 -2.66 6.83
C SER A 54 13.04 -1.76 5.61
N SER A 55 13.74 -0.63 5.78
CA SER A 55 13.70 0.48 4.83
C SER A 55 15.10 0.86 4.33
N PRO A 56 15.33 0.83 3.00
CA PRO A 56 16.53 1.36 2.37
C PRO A 56 16.81 2.82 2.71
N PHE A 57 15.75 3.64 2.83
CA PHE A 57 15.86 5.04 3.26
C PHE A 57 16.53 5.14 4.63
N PHE A 58 16.00 4.44 5.64
CA PHE A 58 16.56 4.46 7.00
C PHE A 58 17.95 3.82 7.06
N ARG A 59 18.19 2.75 6.27
CA ARG A 59 19.52 2.14 6.16
C ARG A 59 20.57 3.16 5.69
N LYS A 60 20.23 3.99 4.69
CA LYS A 60 21.11 5.03 4.17
C LYS A 60 21.27 6.18 5.16
N ALA A 61 20.18 6.64 5.78
CA ALA A 61 20.18 7.72 6.76
C ALA A 61 21.01 7.36 8.00
N CYS A 62 20.86 6.14 8.53
CA CYS A 62 21.46 5.73 9.80
C CYS A 62 22.89 5.16 9.68
N ASN A 63 23.34 4.77 8.49
CA ASN A 63 24.67 4.17 8.27
C ASN A 63 25.57 4.99 7.33
N GLY A 64 25.09 6.13 6.82
CA GLY A 64 25.91 7.04 6.03
C GLY A 64 26.76 7.96 6.90
N ASN A 65 27.48 8.88 6.26
CA ASN A 65 28.28 9.92 6.93
C ASN A 65 27.49 11.21 7.23
N TRP A 66 26.17 11.14 7.13
CA TRP A 66 25.26 12.27 7.26
C TRP A 66 25.02 12.64 8.73
N LYS A 67 24.43 13.81 8.97
CA LYS A 67 24.17 14.36 10.31
C LYS A 67 23.34 13.39 11.16
N GLU A 68 22.38 12.72 10.54
CA GLU A 68 21.45 11.77 11.12
C GLU A 68 22.16 10.57 11.74
N ALA A 69 23.21 10.05 11.09
CA ALA A 69 24.00 8.93 11.62
C ALA A 69 24.83 9.34 12.85
N ARG A 70 25.29 10.60 12.90
CA ARG A 70 26.05 11.15 14.05
C ARG A 70 25.14 11.49 15.22
N GLU A 71 23.99 12.09 14.93
CA GLU A 71 23.02 12.55 15.93
C GLU A 71 22.04 11.47 16.37
N ARG A 72 22.03 10.32 15.67
CA ARG A 72 21.07 9.22 15.88
C ARG A 72 19.62 9.70 15.81
N ARG A 73 19.37 10.66 14.92
CA ARG A 73 18.11 11.37 14.79
C ARG A 73 17.74 11.54 13.32
N VAL A 74 16.50 11.22 12.96
CA VAL A 74 15.96 11.42 11.60
C VAL A 74 14.72 12.29 11.69
N GLU A 75 14.65 13.35 10.88
CA GLU A 75 13.51 14.27 10.86
C GLU A 75 12.66 14.06 9.60
N LEU A 76 11.34 14.04 9.80
CA LEU A 76 10.31 13.82 8.80
C LEU A 76 9.23 14.91 8.93
N PRO A 77 9.56 16.19 8.65
CA PRO A 77 8.69 17.33 8.99
C PRO A 77 7.40 17.42 8.16
N GLU A 78 7.42 16.88 6.93
CA GLU A 78 6.28 16.91 6.01
C GLU A 78 5.33 15.72 6.16
N ASP A 79 5.69 14.72 6.98
CA ASP A 79 4.88 13.52 7.19
C ASP A 79 3.98 13.69 8.43
N THR A 80 2.85 12.99 8.44
CA THR A 80 1.90 13.02 9.56
C THR A 80 2.25 11.94 10.59
N PRO A 81 2.24 12.25 11.91
CA PRO A 81 2.44 11.25 12.96
C PRO A 81 1.53 10.02 12.84
N GLU A 82 0.29 10.19 12.39
CA GLU A 82 -0.70 9.13 12.24
C GLU A 82 -0.28 8.08 11.20
N CYS A 83 0.23 8.51 10.04
CA CYS A 83 0.81 7.60 9.05
C CYS A 83 2.05 6.87 9.62
N PHE A 84 2.86 7.58 10.41
CA PHE A 84 4.05 6.99 11.00
C PHE A 84 3.73 6.01 12.13
N ASP A 85 2.64 6.21 12.88
CA ASP A 85 2.14 5.25 13.87
C ASP A 85 1.83 3.91 13.22
N VAL A 86 1.16 3.91 12.06
CA VAL A 86 0.89 2.69 11.28
C VAL A 86 2.19 2.04 10.82
N TYR A 87 3.17 2.83 10.38
CA TYR A 87 4.48 2.30 9.99
C TYR A 87 5.24 1.69 11.17
N VAL A 88 5.22 2.30 12.35
CA VAL A 88 5.84 1.75 13.56
C VAL A 88 5.15 0.44 13.97
N GLN A 89 3.83 0.39 13.95
CA GLN A 89 3.09 -0.84 14.23
C GLN A 89 3.48 -1.94 13.24
N TRP A 90 3.58 -1.62 11.96
CA TRP A 90 4.06 -2.54 10.93
C TRP A 90 5.47 -3.06 11.23
N LEU A 91 6.41 -2.19 11.60
CA LEU A 91 7.78 -2.60 11.92
C LEU A 91 7.84 -3.67 13.01
N TYR A 92 7.01 -3.55 14.05
CA TYR A 92 7.05 -4.44 15.21
C TYR A 92 6.10 -5.64 15.12
N SER A 93 5.10 -5.64 14.24
CA SER A 93 4.08 -6.69 14.18
C SER A 93 4.01 -7.44 12.86
N ASP A 94 4.62 -6.91 11.80
CA ASP A 94 4.37 -7.31 10.40
C ASP A 94 2.87 -7.25 10.03
N GLN A 95 2.09 -6.43 10.73
CA GLN A 95 0.67 -6.20 10.46
C GLN A 95 0.44 -4.71 10.21
N LEU A 96 -0.18 -4.40 9.09
CA LEU A 96 -0.68 -3.07 8.81
C LEU A 96 -2.02 -2.92 9.52
N LEU A 97 -2.09 -2.02 10.50
CA LEU A 97 -3.29 -1.75 11.28
C LEU A 97 -3.79 -0.35 10.92
N VAL A 98 -4.56 -0.29 9.85
CA VAL A 98 -5.14 0.97 9.32
C VAL A 98 -6.52 1.30 9.92
N LYS A 99 -7.01 0.49 10.86
CA LYS A 99 -8.25 0.76 11.59
C LYS A 99 -7.96 1.64 12.80
N HIS A 100 -8.60 2.80 12.88
CA HIS A 100 -8.65 3.56 14.13
C HIS A 100 -9.43 2.76 15.18
N LYS A 101 -8.96 2.74 16.44
CA LYS A 101 -9.58 1.99 17.54
C LYS A 101 -11.06 2.34 17.77
N ASP A 102 -11.49 3.52 17.32
CA ASP A 102 -12.81 4.09 17.56
C ASP A 102 -13.67 4.22 16.29
N LYS A 103 -13.17 3.79 15.11
CA LYS A 103 -13.93 3.83 13.85
C LYS A 103 -14.12 2.42 13.31
N GLU A 104 -15.32 2.09 12.82
CA GLU A 104 -15.59 0.80 12.17
C GLU A 104 -14.94 0.71 10.77
N GLU A 105 -14.63 1.85 10.15
CA GLU A 105 -14.10 1.98 8.79
C GLU A 105 -12.66 2.53 8.76
N VAL A 106 -11.92 2.15 7.72
CA VAL A 106 -10.57 2.64 7.44
C VAL A 106 -10.68 4.04 6.83
N ASP A 107 -9.89 4.97 7.36
CA ASP A 107 -9.83 6.34 6.83
C ASP A 107 -9.04 6.36 5.51
N SER A 108 -9.70 6.79 4.44
CA SER A 108 -9.16 6.78 3.06
C SER A 108 -7.88 7.61 2.94
N ASP A 109 -7.86 8.77 3.58
CA ASP A 109 -6.77 9.73 3.46
C ASP A 109 -5.57 9.27 4.27
N LEU A 110 -5.83 8.70 5.46
CA LEU A 110 -4.80 8.00 6.22
C LEU A 110 -4.18 6.87 5.40
N PHE A 111 -4.99 6.05 4.73
CA PHE A 111 -4.49 4.93 3.93
C PHE A 111 -3.61 5.40 2.76
N LEU A 112 -4.04 6.44 2.03
CA LEU A 112 -3.23 7.05 0.99
C LEU A 112 -1.91 7.58 1.56
N GLY A 113 -1.98 8.31 2.68
CA GLY A 113 -0.79 8.84 3.37
C GLY A 113 0.17 7.73 3.80
N VAL A 114 -0.34 6.62 4.32
CA VAL A 114 0.43 5.43 4.68
C VAL A 114 1.15 4.84 3.47
N TYR A 115 0.47 4.70 2.33
CA TYR A 115 1.12 4.20 1.12
C TYR A 115 2.22 5.15 0.62
N LEU A 116 1.95 6.45 0.59
CA LEU A 116 2.91 7.48 0.17
C LEU A 116 4.13 7.54 1.10
N LEU A 117 3.92 7.39 2.42
CA LEU A 117 5.00 7.23 3.38
C LEU A 117 5.85 6.00 3.04
N GLY A 118 5.23 4.86 2.75
CA GLY A 118 5.92 3.66 2.28
C GLY A 118 6.78 3.87 1.05
N ASN A 119 6.25 4.63 0.08
CA ASN A 119 6.97 5.04 -1.12
C ASN A 119 8.18 5.91 -0.80
N LYS A 120 8.01 6.95 0.02
CA LYS A 120 9.09 7.84 0.46
C LYS A 120 10.18 7.08 1.23
N LEU A 121 9.79 6.14 2.09
CA LEU A 121 10.70 5.31 2.87
C LEU A 121 11.33 4.17 2.07
N LEU A 122 10.95 4.00 0.80
CA LEU A 122 11.40 2.93 -0.09
C LEU A 122 11.17 1.52 0.49
N ASP A 123 10.17 1.35 1.37
CA ASP A 123 9.88 0.07 2.00
C ASP A 123 8.92 -0.74 1.13
N ARG A 124 9.51 -1.57 0.25
CA ARG A 124 8.77 -2.40 -0.69
C ARG A 124 7.74 -3.31 0.00
N LYS A 125 8.14 -4.04 1.05
CA LYS A 125 7.23 -4.99 1.72
C LYS A 125 6.05 -4.28 2.39
N PHE A 126 6.28 -3.08 2.91
CA PHE A 126 5.22 -2.25 3.46
C PHE A 126 4.24 -1.78 2.38
N LYS A 127 4.74 -1.31 1.23
CA LYS A 127 3.89 -0.97 0.07
C LYS A 127 3.10 -2.17 -0.42
N GLU A 128 3.74 -3.34 -0.51
CA GLU A 128 3.09 -4.59 -0.91
C GLU A 128 1.94 -4.95 0.04
N ALA A 129 2.14 -4.78 1.35
CA ALA A 129 1.10 -4.99 2.37
C ALA A 129 -0.07 -4.01 2.24
N CYS A 130 0.20 -2.75 1.87
CA CYS A 130 -0.86 -1.77 1.59
C CYS A 130 -1.68 -2.20 0.38
N VAL A 131 -1.02 -2.52 -0.75
CA VAL A 131 -1.70 -3.01 -1.97
C VAL A 131 -2.54 -4.25 -1.66
N ASP A 132 -2.05 -5.15 -0.80
CA ASP A 132 -2.79 -6.33 -0.35
C ASP A 132 -4.04 -6.02 0.43
N ILE A 133 -3.99 -5.03 1.32
CA ILE A 133 -5.15 -4.60 2.07
C ILE A 133 -6.15 -3.92 1.16
N ALA A 134 -5.70 -3.04 0.26
CA ALA A 134 -6.58 -2.43 -0.73
C ALA A 134 -7.29 -3.52 -1.56
N PHE A 135 -6.59 -4.59 -1.93
CA PHE A 135 -7.16 -5.74 -2.62
C PHE A 135 -8.15 -6.57 -1.80
N GLN A 136 -7.82 -6.85 -0.53
CA GLN A 136 -8.69 -7.67 0.34
C GLN A 136 -9.94 -6.91 0.78
N SER A 137 -9.81 -5.61 1.00
CA SER A 137 -10.93 -4.73 1.29
C SER A 137 -11.79 -4.48 0.05
N PHE A 138 -11.25 -4.72 -1.14
CA PHE A 138 -12.01 -4.96 -2.35
C PHE A 138 -12.70 -6.33 -2.29
N ASP A 139 -13.76 -6.44 -1.50
CA ASP A 139 -14.69 -7.56 -1.63
C ASP A 139 -15.44 -7.41 -2.96
N LEU A 140 -14.93 -8.03 -4.03
CA LEU A 140 -15.49 -7.89 -5.38
C LEU A 140 -16.92 -8.41 -5.54
N ASP A 141 -17.50 -9.02 -4.49
CA ASP A 141 -18.90 -9.45 -4.44
C ASP A 141 -19.82 -8.44 -3.72
N ASN A 142 -19.27 -7.43 -3.05
CA ASN A 142 -19.99 -6.33 -2.40
C ASN A 142 -19.52 -4.97 -2.98
N TYR A 143 -20.39 -3.97 -3.03
CA TYR A 143 -20.00 -2.63 -3.51
C TYR A 143 -18.78 -2.16 -2.72
N PRO A 144 -17.73 -1.59 -3.37
CA PRO A 144 -16.54 -1.14 -2.66
C PRO A 144 -16.99 -0.25 -1.51
N GLN A 145 -16.54 -0.53 -0.28
CA GLN A 145 -16.77 0.42 0.80
C GLN A 145 -16.16 1.75 0.34
N ASP A 146 -16.93 2.85 0.45
CA ASP A 146 -16.66 4.16 -0.15
C ASP A 146 -15.25 4.73 0.11
N TRP A 147 -14.50 4.15 1.06
CA TRP A 147 -13.19 4.62 1.50
C TRP A 147 -12.02 4.34 0.52
N ILE A 148 -12.07 3.37 -0.40
CA ILE A 148 -10.90 3.04 -1.24
C ILE A 148 -10.78 3.96 -2.47
N ILE A 149 -11.90 4.55 -2.90
CA ILE A 149 -12.02 5.23 -4.19
C ILE A 149 -12.43 6.69 -3.96
N SER A 150 -11.77 7.34 -2.98
CA SER A 150 -12.00 8.76 -2.73
C SER A 150 -11.39 9.58 -3.86
N ALA A 151 -12.18 10.52 -4.34
CA ALA A 151 -11.86 11.35 -5.48
C ALA A 151 -10.46 12.00 -5.40
N ASP A 152 -10.25 12.82 -4.36
CA ASP A 152 -9.05 13.64 -4.15
C ASP A 152 -7.71 12.87 -4.21
N HIS A 153 -7.75 11.55 -4.13
CA HIS A 153 -6.58 10.67 -4.25
C HIS A 153 -5.99 10.69 -5.65
N ALA A 154 -6.78 10.82 -6.72
CA ALA A 154 -6.29 10.77 -8.10
C ALA A 154 -5.20 11.82 -8.37
N LYS A 155 -5.46 13.06 -7.96
CA LYS A 155 -4.52 14.19 -8.08
C LYS A 155 -3.22 13.94 -7.31
N THR A 156 -3.34 13.41 -6.10
CA THR A 156 -2.18 13.12 -5.24
C THR A 156 -1.36 11.97 -5.81
N LEU A 157 -2.00 10.88 -6.25
CA LEU A 157 -1.33 9.72 -6.85
C LEU A 157 -0.59 10.09 -8.14
N TYR A 158 -1.19 10.90 -9.02
CA TYR A 158 -0.58 11.27 -10.30
C TYR A 158 0.59 12.24 -10.15
N SER A 159 0.58 13.07 -9.09
CA SER A 159 1.70 13.98 -8.79
C SER A 159 2.82 13.30 -8.00
N ALA A 160 2.50 12.35 -7.12
CA ALA A 160 3.47 11.72 -6.23
C ALA A 160 4.10 10.41 -6.77
N LEU A 161 3.42 9.70 -7.67
CA LEU A 161 3.81 8.36 -8.09
C LEU A 161 3.95 8.23 -9.61
N PRO A 162 4.94 7.47 -10.12
CA PRO A 162 5.03 7.16 -11.55
C PRO A 162 3.88 6.27 -12.02
N SER A 163 3.61 6.26 -13.32
CA SER A 163 2.56 5.43 -13.94
C SER A 163 2.77 3.92 -13.73
N SER A 164 4.01 3.48 -13.49
CA SER A 164 4.34 2.09 -13.19
C SER A 164 4.05 1.69 -11.73
N ASP A 165 3.76 2.64 -10.84
CA ASP A 165 3.55 2.34 -9.42
C ASP A 165 2.33 1.42 -9.21
N PRO A 166 2.47 0.36 -8.41
CA PRO A 166 1.44 -0.68 -8.32
C PRO A 166 0.13 -0.17 -7.71
N TYR A 167 0.18 0.75 -6.75
CA TYR A 167 -1.05 1.30 -6.16
C TYR A 167 -1.72 2.30 -7.09
N ARG A 168 -0.97 3.13 -7.82
CA ARG A 168 -1.56 4.01 -8.86
C ARG A 168 -2.27 3.18 -9.93
N ARG A 169 -1.64 2.10 -10.40
CA ARG A 169 -2.27 1.17 -11.36
C ARG A 169 -3.51 0.49 -10.77
N LEU A 170 -3.45 0.07 -9.51
CA LEU A 170 -4.58 -0.55 -8.83
C LEU A 170 -5.76 0.42 -8.69
N TYR A 171 -5.49 1.67 -8.30
CA TYR A 171 -6.48 2.73 -8.18
C TYR A 171 -7.21 2.98 -9.52
N VAL A 172 -6.45 3.09 -10.62
CA VAL A 172 -7.04 3.17 -11.97
C VAL A 172 -7.87 1.94 -12.29
N ARG A 173 -7.41 0.75 -11.91
CA ARG A 173 -8.14 -0.50 -12.17
C ARG A 173 -9.47 -0.56 -11.41
N PHE A 174 -9.52 -0.04 -10.19
CA PHE A 174 -10.75 0.06 -9.40
C PHE A 174 -11.76 0.99 -10.06
N TRP A 175 -11.32 2.17 -10.49
CA TRP A 175 -12.14 3.09 -11.26
C TRP A 175 -12.65 2.46 -12.56
N ALA A 176 -11.77 1.84 -13.35
CA ALA A 176 -12.14 1.21 -14.61
C ALA A 176 -13.20 0.09 -14.44
N TYR A 177 -13.21 -0.58 -13.29
CA TYR A 177 -14.12 -1.69 -13.01
C TYR A 177 -15.49 -1.25 -12.47
N TRP A 178 -15.54 -0.22 -11.61
CA TRP A 178 -16.76 0.21 -10.91
C TRP A 178 -17.36 1.54 -11.37
N ALA A 179 -16.61 2.38 -12.09
CA ALA A 179 -17.06 3.73 -12.37
C ALA A 179 -18.40 3.72 -13.13
N GLU A 180 -19.34 4.50 -12.61
CA GLU A 180 -20.63 4.75 -13.24
C GLU A 180 -20.57 6.05 -14.03
N PRO A 181 -21.47 6.27 -15.02
CA PRO A 181 -21.49 7.52 -15.79
C PRO A 181 -21.53 8.79 -14.91
N SER A 182 -22.23 8.74 -13.78
CA SER A 182 -22.34 9.85 -12.81
C SER A 182 -21.01 10.24 -12.18
N TRP A 183 -20.04 9.32 -12.08
CA TRP A 183 -18.74 9.61 -11.48
C TRP A 183 -17.90 10.55 -12.34
N PHE A 184 -18.23 10.68 -13.63
CA PHE A 184 -17.57 11.56 -14.58
C PHE A 184 -18.28 12.90 -14.74
N ASP A 185 -19.36 13.16 -13.99
CA ASP A 185 -20.07 14.43 -14.02
C ASP A 185 -19.39 15.45 -13.09
N PRO A 186 -18.82 16.55 -13.61
CA PRO A 186 -18.19 17.60 -12.79
C PRO A 186 -19.17 18.35 -11.89
N GLU A 187 -20.47 18.30 -12.15
CA GLU A 187 -21.46 18.95 -11.27
C GLU A 187 -21.61 18.18 -9.96
N ASP A 188 -21.57 16.85 -10.04
CA ASP A 188 -21.84 15.94 -8.92
C ASP A 188 -20.58 15.35 -8.27
N ASN A 189 -19.45 15.32 -8.98
CA ASN A 189 -18.20 14.73 -8.50
C ASN A 189 -17.01 15.70 -8.55
N ALA A 190 -16.42 15.98 -7.39
CA ALA A 190 -15.20 16.80 -7.29
C ALA A 190 -14.05 16.21 -8.12
N ASP A 191 -13.99 14.90 -8.27
CA ASP A 191 -12.95 14.25 -9.06
C ASP A 191 -13.06 14.53 -10.54
N ALA A 192 -14.28 14.44 -11.08
CA ALA A 192 -14.56 14.80 -12.45
C ALA A 192 -14.15 16.25 -12.76
N ARG A 193 -14.14 17.12 -11.75
CA ARG A 193 -13.65 18.50 -11.87
C ARG A 193 -12.13 18.62 -11.75
N GLU A 194 -11.53 17.95 -10.77
CA GLU A 194 -10.19 18.30 -10.29
C GLU A 194 -9.10 17.26 -10.63
N ALA A 195 -9.48 16.02 -10.94
CA ALA A 195 -8.52 14.99 -11.25
C ALA A 195 -7.79 15.29 -12.58
N PRO A 196 -6.51 14.88 -12.72
CA PRO A 196 -5.75 15.11 -13.94
C PRO A 196 -6.39 14.43 -15.16
N LEU A 197 -6.36 15.07 -16.34
CA LEU A 197 -6.89 14.46 -17.58
C LEU A 197 -6.22 13.11 -17.91
N GLU A 198 -4.95 12.95 -17.54
CA GLU A 198 -4.23 11.67 -17.69
C GLU A 198 -4.89 10.54 -16.90
N PHE A 199 -5.46 10.84 -15.74
CA PHE A 199 -6.17 9.85 -14.94
C PHE A 199 -7.37 9.29 -15.68
N PHE A 200 -8.24 10.14 -16.22
CA PHE A 200 -9.39 9.68 -17.00
C PHE A 200 -9.00 8.91 -18.27
N ARG A 201 -7.88 9.27 -18.91
CA ARG A 201 -7.37 8.51 -20.06
C ARG A 201 -6.95 7.10 -19.66
N ASP A 202 -6.29 6.94 -18.52
CA ASP A 202 -5.86 5.64 -18.04
C ASP A 202 -7.04 4.81 -17.52
N VAL A 203 -8.05 5.44 -16.90
CA VAL A 203 -9.34 4.78 -16.57
C VAL A 203 -10.05 4.31 -17.83
N ALA A 204 -10.14 5.13 -18.87
CA ALA A 204 -10.77 4.76 -20.14
C ALA A 204 -10.04 3.58 -20.81
N LYS A 205 -8.70 3.60 -20.86
CA LYS A 205 -7.91 2.47 -21.35
C LYS A 205 -8.18 1.21 -20.54
N GLY A 206 -8.10 1.30 -19.20
CA GLY A 206 -8.32 0.17 -18.31
C GLY A 206 -9.72 -0.42 -18.46
N ALA A 207 -10.74 0.42 -18.68
CA ALA A 207 -12.11 -0.02 -18.95
C ALA A 207 -12.19 -0.74 -20.31
N THR A 208 -11.58 -0.19 -21.37
CA THR A 208 -11.56 -0.85 -22.68
C THR A 208 -10.82 -2.19 -22.66
N GLU A 209 -9.71 -2.30 -21.93
CA GLU A 209 -8.97 -3.56 -21.75
C GLU A 209 -9.83 -4.62 -21.06
N LEU A 210 -10.60 -4.23 -20.03
CA LEU A 210 -11.57 -5.11 -19.37
C LEU A 210 -12.65 -5.61 -20.34
N TYR A 211 -13.12 -4.76 -21.27
CA TYR A 211 -14.08 -5.15 -22.30
C TYR A 211 -13.47 -6.06 -23.37
N THR A 212 -12.25 -5.79 -23.84
CA THR A 212 -11.62 -6.59 -24.91
C THR A 212 -11.22 -7.99 -24.46
N ASP A 213 -10.81 -8.15 -23.19
CA ASP A 213 -10.53 -9.46 -22.60
C ASP A 213 -11.81 -10.29 -22.38
N CYS A 214 -12.98 -9.65 -22.55
CA CYS A 214 -14.26 -10.19 -22.12
C CYS A 214 -15.39 -9.89 -23.13
N ASN A 215 -15.47 -10.68 -24.21
CA ASN A 215 -16.53 -10.60 -25.24
C ASN A 215 -17.96 -10.90 -24.73
N ASP A 216 -18.16 -11.10 -23.43
CA ASP A 216 -19.42 -11.44 -22.78
C ASP A 216 -19.70 -10.45 -21.64
N TYR A 217 -20.75 -9.65 -21.80
CA TYR A 217 -21.18 -8.63 -20.82
C TYR A 217 -21.41 -9.20 -19.41
N ASN A 218 -21.84 -10.47 -19.29
CA ASN A 218 -22.02 -11.13 -17.99
C ASN A 218 -20.69 -11.56 -17.34
N LYS A 219 -19.63 -11.70 -18.14
CA LYS A 219 -18.27 -11.96 -17.64
C LYS A 219 -17.51 -10.66 -17.35
N PHE A 220 -17.86 -9.53 -17.96
CA PHE A 220 -17.28 -8.21 -17.66
C PHE A 220 -17.41 -7.89 -16.16
N ARG A 221 -18.63 -8.04 -15.61
CA ARG A 221 -18.93 -7.87 -14.18
C ARG A 221 -18.31 -8.96 -13.27
N ARG A 222 -17.56 -9.91 -13.85
CA ARG A 222 -16.86 -11.00 -13.15
C ARG A 222 -15.36 -11.02 -13.44
N TYR A 223 -14.82 -10.11 -14.27
CA TYR A 223 -13.39 -10.02 -14.55
C TYR A 223 -12.70 -9.33 -13.37
N LYS A 224 -12.49 -10.10 -12.31
CA LYS A 224 -11.87 -9.68 -11.07
C LYS A 224 -10.37 -9.44 -11.30
N PRO A 225 -9.84 -8.22 -11.08
CA PRO A 225 -8.41 -7.96 -11.13
C PRO A 225 -7.68 -8.93 -10.21
N LYS A 226 -6.54 -9.48 -10.66
CA LYS A 226 -5.79 -10.44 -9.86
C LYS A 226 -4.70 -9.72 -9.09
N ARG A 227 -4.52 -10.16 -7.86
CA ARG A 227 -3.48 -9.65 -6.96
C ARG A 227 -2.10 -9.57 -7.61
N TRP A 228 -1.70 -10.60 -8.36
CA TRP A 228 -0.38 -10.68 -8.98
C TRP A 228 -0.17 -9.71 -10.17
N ASP A 229 -1.21 -9.08 -10.70
CA ASP A 229 -1.09 -8.10 -11.80
C ASP A 229 -0.40 -6.79 -11.36
N PHE A 230 -0.18 -6.62 -10.05
CA PHE A 230 0.32 -5.39 -9.42
C PHE A 230 1.61 -5.60 -8.63
N TYR A 231 2.25 -6.76 -8.74
CA TYR A 231 3.57 -6.98 -8.18
C TYR A 231 4.59 -7.09 -9.31
N GLU A 232 5.75 -6.46 -9.13
CA GLU A 232 6.91 -6.81 -9.94
C GLU A 232 7.29 -8.26 -9.62
N GLU A 233 7.56 -9.07 -10.65
CA GLU A 233 8.15 -10.39 -10.45
C GLU A 233 9.46 -10.18 -9.70
N SER A 234 9.49 -10.57 -8.42
CA SER A 234 10.75 -10.62 -7.70
C SER A 234 11.58 -11.70 -8.38
N GLU A 235 12.64 -11.31 -9.08
CA GLU A 235 13.73 -12.24 -9.40
C GLU A 235 14.22 -12.81 -8.07
N ASP A 236 13.76 -14.02 -7.75
CA ASP A 236 14.16 -14.75 -6.56
C ASP A 236 15.58 -15.27 -6.81
N THR A 237 16.56 -14.37 -6.65
CA THR A 237 18.00 -14.64 -6.81
C THR A 237 18.54 -15.63 -5.76
N THR A 238 17.68 -16.35 -5.03
CA THR A 238 18.07 -17.36 -4.06
C THR A 238 18.30 -18.76 -4.64
N THR A 239 18.14 -18.98 -5.95
CA THR A 239 18.36 -20.33 -6.55
C THR A 239 19.71 -20.55 -7.24
N GLU A 240 20.62 -19.57 -7.31
CA GLU A 240 21.92 -19.76 -8.00
C GLU A 240 23.13 -20.04 -7.08
N LYS A 241 22.95 -20.29 -5.78
CA LYS A 241 24.07 -20.68 -4.88
C LYS A 241 24.12 -22.14 -4.45
N GLU A 242 23.29 -23.01 -5.02
CA GLU A 242 23.40 -24.46 -4.88
C GLU A 242 23.72 -25.13 -6.22
N LYS A 243 24.83 -24.73 -6.84
CA LYS A 243 25.55 -25.50 -7.87
C LYS A 243 26.88 -24.83 -8.19
N SER A 244 27.84 -24.94 -7.26
CA SER A 244 29.27 -25.01 -7.58
C SER A 244 30.06 -25.59 -6.43
#